data_AF-A0A1F5YMD9-F1
#
_entry.id   AF-A0A1F5YMD9-F1
#
_cell.length_a   1.000
_cell.length_b   1.000
_cell.length_c   1.000
_cell.angle_alpha   90.00
_cell.angle_beta   90.00
_cell.angle_gamma   90.00
#
_symmetry.space_group_name_H-M   'P 1'
#
loop_
_entity.id
_entity.type
_entity.pdbx_description
1 polymer ?
#
loop_
_entity_poly.entity_id
_entity_poly.type
_entity_poly.pdbx_seq_one_letter_code
_entity_poly.pdbx_strand_id
1 'polypeptide(L)'
;MELIAQTGPRGKLVAANMTSLAAALDDSGTEIEIAHDIFSDGEDLTLGEEDITVGTHGTTLSDCLRGVNDTAPAAHANGQQVRRSAGAELLSHTFAQGETLKGIRLGGEVEALFGIEVAGTLLYTGATTPYSLELLFPMPNYQPGGGVTIRALVWLRRDCAEEAVFWSMFMGS
;
A
#
# COMPACT_ATOMS: atom_id res chain seq x y z
N MET A 1 -5.41 7.84 -26.03
CA MET A 1 -5.23 7.25 -24.69
C MET A 1 -6.35 6.25 -24.52
N GLU A 2 -6.00 4.96 -24.60
CA GLU A 2 -6.95 3.85 -24.55
C GLU A 2 -7.03 3.31 -23.12
N LEU A 3 -8.20 2.83 -22.71
CA LEU A 3 -8.38 2.18 -21.41
C LEU A 3 -7.92 0.72 -21.50
N ILE A 4 -6.97 0.33 -20.66
CA ILE A 4 -6.49 -1.05 -20.55
C ILE A 4 -7.36 -1.83 -19.57
N ALA A 5 -7.48 -1.30 -18.34
CA ALA A 5 -8.21 -1.94 -17.25
C ALA A 5 -8.72 -0.88 -16.26
N GLN A 6 -9.79 -1.21 -15.53
CA GLN A 6 -10.33 -0.35 -14.47
C GLN A 6 -11.05 -1.15 -13.38
N THR A 7 -11.14 -0.59 -12.18
CA THR A 7 -11.89 -1.16 -11.04
C THR A 7 -13.43 -1.08 -11.20
N GLY A 8 -13.94 -0.77 -12.40
CA GLY A 8 -15.37 -0.61 -12.69
C GLY A 8 -15.97 0.70 -12.13
N PRO A 9 -17.24 1.01 -12.48
CA PRO A 9 -17.85 2.32 -12.20
C PRO A 9 -18.14 2.59 -10.72
N ARG A 10 -18.13 1.55 -9.87
CA ARG A 10 -18.37 1.66 -8.42
C ARG A 10 -17.09 1.61 -7.59
N GLY A 11 -15.93 1.44 -8.21
CA GLY A 11 -14.69 1.18 -7.48
C GLY A 11 -14.73 -0.10 -6.64
N LYS A 12 -13.86 -0.17 -5.64
CA LYS A 12 -13.70 -1.27 -4.69
C LYS A 12 -13.73 -0.70 -3.28
N LEU A 13 -14.56 -1.31 -2.43
CA LEU A 13 -14.56 -1.03 -0.99
C LEU A 13 -13.31 -1.65 -0.37
N VAL A 14 -12.59 -0.86 0.42
CA VAL A 14 -11.36 -1.27 1.10
C VAL A 14 -11.46 -0.90 2.57
N ALA A 15 -11.23 -1.89 3.44
CA ALA A 15 -11.10 -1.68 4.87
C ALA A 15 -9.72 -1.12 5.23
N ALA A 16 -9.63 -0.43 6.37
CA ALA A 16 -8.40 0.11 6.89
C ALA A 16 -7.31 -0.99 7.00
N ASN A 17 -6.14 -0.68 6.45
CA ASN A 17 -4.97 -1.56 6.39
C ASN A 17 -3.67 -0.80 6.65
N MET A 18 -3.80 0.40 7.22
CA MET A 18 -2.72 1.26 7.67
C MET A 18 -3.15 1.99 8.94
N THR A 19 -2.20 2.17 9.85
CA THR A 19 -2.36 2.89 11.11
C THR A 19 -1.07 3.63 11.41
N SER A 20 -0.92 4.18 12.61
CA SER A 20 0.33 4.77 13.07
C SER A 20 0.83 4.10 14.34
N LEU A 21 2.12 4.22 14.60
CA LEU A 21 2.68 3.99 15.92
C LEU A 21 2.01 4.91 16.94
N ALA A 22 1.67 4.36 18.10
CA ALA A 22 1.16 5.07 19.27
C ALA A 22 2.30 5.52 20.22
N ALA A 23 3.46 4.88 20.12
CA ALA A 23 4.69 5.23 20.83
C ALA A 23 5.91 5.09 19.91
N ALA A 24 7.01 5.76 20.26
CA ALA A 24 8.28 5.55 19.54
C ALA A 24 8.80 4.12 19.80
N LEU A 25 9.45 3.54 18.80
CA LEU A 25 10.03 2.19 18.86
C LEU A 25 11.54 2.31 18.70
N ASP A 26 12.32 1.76 19.62
CA ASP A 26 13.78 1.67 19.46
C ASP A 26 14.18 0.48 18.57
N ASP A 27 15.45 0.36 18.19
CA ASP A 27 15.95 -0.70 17.30
C ASP A 27 16.03 -2.09 17.95
N SER A 28 15.85 -2.16 19.27
CA SER A 28 15.87 -3.40 20.07
C SER A 28 14.49 -3.85 20.56
N GLY A 29 13.48 -2.98 20.42
CA GLY A 29 12.14 -3.18 20.92
C GLY A 29 11.46 -4.34 20.21
N THR A 30 10.80 -5.19 20.99
CA THR A 30 10.10 -6.40 20.52
C THR A 30 8.58 -6.26 20.58
N GLU A 31 8.09 -5.21 21.23
CA GLU A 31 6.68 -4.84 21.29
C GLU A 31 6.46 -3.55 20.51
N ILE A 32 5.37 -3.50 19.74
CA ILE A 32 5.04 -2.36 18.89
C ILE A 32 3.67 -1.84 19.26
N GLU A 33 3.61 -0.63 19.80
CA GLU A 33 2.35 0.02 20.12
C GLU A 33 1.80 0.75 18.89
N ILE A 34 0.60 0.36 18.44
CA ILE A 34 -0.11 0.95 17.31
C ILE A 34 -1.42 1.59 17.77
N ALA A 35 -1.86 2.62 17.04
CA ALA A 35 -3.06 3.37 17.41
C ALA A 35 -4.36 2.53 17.30
N HIS A 36 -4.38 1.54 16.40
CA HIS A 36 -5.57 0.72 16.13
C HIS A 36 -5.18 -0.71 15.79
N ASP A 37 -5.87 -1.67 16.39
CA ASP A 37 -5.74 -3.10 16.08
C ASP A 37 -6.42 -3.43 14.74
N ILE A 38 -5.64 -3.42 13.67
CA ILE A 38 -6.12 -3.67 12.29
C ILE A 38 -5.32 -4.77 11.57
N PHE A 39 -4.38 -5.40 12.26
CA PHE A 39 -3.52 -6.45 11.72
C PHE A 39 -3.93 -7.82 12.28
N SER A 40 -3.32 -8.88 11.78
CA SER A 40 -3.55 -10.24 12.26
C SER A 40 -2.23 -10.96 12.54
N ASP A 41 -2.28 -12.00 13.37
CA ASP A 41 -1.11 -12.83 13.67
C ASP A 41 -0.48 -13.38 12.38
N GLY A 42 0.85 -13.31 12.29
CA GLY A 42 1.63 -13.74 11.13
C GLY A 42 1.55 -12.82 9.92
N GLU A 43 0.88 -11.68 10.01
CA GLU A 43 0.83 -10.70 8.92
C GLU A 43 2.15 -9.90 8.81
N ASP A 44 2.59 -9.64 7.58
CA ASP A 44 3.74 -8.79 7.31
C ASP A 44 3.32 -7.33 7.16
N LEU A 45 4.04 -6.45 7.84
CA LEU A 45 3.84 -5.02 7.82
C LEU A 45 5.15 -4.26 7.62
N THR A 46 5.05 -3.09 6.99
CA THR A 46 6.16 -2.19 6.71
C THR A 46 6.03 -0.96 7.60
N LEU A 47 7.12 -0.61 8.26
CA LEU A 47 7.28 0.58 9.09
C LEU A 47 8.55 1.34 8.63
N GLY A 48 8.36 2.44 7.91
CA GLY A 48 9.48 3.08 7.20
C GLY A 48 10.05 2.17 6.12
N GLU A 49 11.31 1.74 6.30
CA GLU A 49 12.01 0.79 5.43
C GLU A 49 12.16 -0.61 6.07
N GLU A 50 11.64 -0.79 7.29
CA GLU A 50 11.69 -2.06 8.00
C GLU A 50 10.43 -2.88 7.69
N ASP A 51 10.61 -4.16 7.39
CA ASP A 51 9.54 -5.14 7.37
C ASP A 51 9.53 -5.96 8.66
N ILE A 52 8.33 -6.22 9.17
CA ILE A 52 8.07 -6.87 10.45
C ILE A 52 6.92 -7.86 10.27
N THR A 53 7.07 -9.07 10.80
CA THR A 53 5.98 -10.05 10.92
C THR A 53 5.34 -9.95 12.30
N VAL A 54 4.02 -9.81 12.36
CA VAL A 54 3.25 -9.78 13.62
C VAL A 54 3.32 -11.13 14.32
N GLY A 55 3.71 -11.13 15.59
CA GLY A 55 3.60 -12.32 16.44
C GLY A 55 2.16 -12.49 16.93
N THR A 56 1.74 -11.61 17.84
CA THR A 56 0.37 -11.53 18.36
C THR A 56 -0.19 -10.13 18.10
N HIS A 57 -1.41 -10.07 17.56
CA HIS A 57 -2.11 -8.84 17.22
C HIS A 57 -2.77 -8.16 18.44
N GLY A 58 -3.15 -6.89 18.26
CA GLY A 58 -3.64 -6.01 19.31
C GLY A 58 -3.21 -4.57 19.08
N THR A 59 -3.60 -3.65 19.97
CA THR A 59 -2.99 -2.29 19.99
C THR A 59 -1.55 -2.30 20.47
N THR A 60 -1.14 -3.37 21.16
CA THR A 60 0.25 -3.71 21.41
C THR A 60 0.53 -5.00 20.67
N LEU A 61 1.30 -4.93 19.59
CA LEU A 61 1.75 -6.10 18.85
C LEU A 61 2.93 -6.72 19.63
N SER A 62 2.77 -7.93 20.14
CA SER A 62 3.82 -8.64 20.89
C SER A 62 4.46 -9.73 20.03
N ASP A 63 5.64 -10.18 20.46
CA ASP A 63 6.40 -11.25 19.79
C ASP A 63 6.66 -10.99 18.29
N CYS A 64 6.80 -9.71 17.91
CA CYS A 64 7.04 -9.33 16.52
C CYS A 64 8.42 -9.80 16.05
N LEU A 65 8.48 -10.39 14.87
CA LEU A 65 9.75 -10.68 14.20
C LEU A 65 10.13 -9.48 13.33
N ARG A 66 11.16 -8.76 13.76
CA ARG A 66 11.64 -7.52 13.12
C ARG A 66 12.74 -7.78 12.10
N GLY A 67 12.88 -6.89 11.13
CA GLY A 67 13.92 -6.98 10.10
C GLY A 67 13.75 -8.20 9.19
N VAL A 68 12.52 -8.55 8.81
CA VAL A 68 12.27 -9.63 7.85
C VAL A 68 12.50 -9.16 6.41
N ASN A 69 12.43 -10.07 5.45
CA ASN A 69 12.58 -9.77 4.01
C ASN A 69 13.86 -8.97 3.67
N ASP A 70 14.97 -9.33 4.31
CA ASP A 70 16.29 -8.70 4.15
C ASP A 70 16.35 -7.21 4.58
N THR A 71 15.42 -6.77 5.44
CA THR A 71 15.48 -5.47 6.11
C THR A 71 16.21 -5.58 7.46
N ALA A 72 16.44 -4.45 8.14
CA ALA A 72 17.08 -4.42 9.45
C ALA A 72 16.19 -3.69 10.46
N PRO A 73 16.14 -4.13 11.73
CA PRO A 73 15.46 -3.38 12.79
C PRO A 73 16.00 -1.96 12.90
N ALA A 74 15.10 -0.98 12.99
CA ALA A 74 15.45 0.44 13.07
C ALA A 74 14.68 1.17 14.19
N ALA A 75 15.14 2.36 14.57
CA ALA A 75 14.37 3.23 15.45
C ALA A 75 13.29 3.98 14.66
N HIS A 76 12.10 4.11 15.23
CA HIS A 76 10.93 4.76 14.64
C HIS A 76 10.30 5.78 15.57
N ALA A 77 9.81 6.87 14.99
CA ALA A 77 9.19 7.94 15.76
C ALA A 77 7.70 7.64 16.03
N ASN A 78 7.18 8.14 17.15
CA ASN A 78 5.74 8.14 17.41
C ASN A 78 4.98 8.80 16.23
N GLY A 79 3.82 8.25 15.87
CA GLY A 79 2.99 8.71 14.76
C GLY A 79 3.46 8.27 13.37
N GLN A 80 4.59 7.55 13.27
CA GLN A 80 5.03 6.98 12.00
C GLN A 80 4.03 5.95 11.49
N GLN A 81 3.79 5.94 10.17
CA GLN A 81 2.80 5.06 9.56
C GLN A 81 3.28 3.59 9.57
N VAL A 82 2.39 2.70 9.98
CA VAL A 82 2.54 1.25 9.94
C VAL A 82 1.51 0.74 8.93
N ARG A 83 1.95 0.02 7.89
CA ARG A 83 1.08 -0.41 6.80
C ARG A 83 1.29 -1.89 6.50
N ARG A 84 0.24 -2.60 6.10
CA ARG A 84 0.40 -3.98 5.58
C ARG A 84 1.36 -3.98 4.40
N SER A 85 2.38 -4.84 4.36
CA SER A 85 3.40 -4.79 3.31
C SER A 85 2.80 -4.96 1.91
N ALA A 86 1.80 -5.84 1.77
CA ALA A 86 1.11 -6.14 0.51
C ALA A 86 0.11 -5.05 0.07
N GLY A 87 -0.36 -4.19 0.97
CA GLY A 87 -1.48 -3.28 0.71
C GLY A 87 -2.77 -3.97 0.28
N ALA A 88 -3.77 -3.18 -0.12
CA ALA A 88 -5.00 -3.70 -0.70
C ALA A 88 -4.97 -3.51 -2.23
N GLU A 89 -5.09 -4.59 -2.99
CA GLU A 89 -5.13 -4.51 -4.45
C GLU A 89 -6.42 -3.85 -4.94
N LEU A 90 -6.30 -2.78 -5.73
CA LEU A 90 -7.42 -2.12 -6.42
C LEU A 90 -7.64 -2.65 -7.83
N LEU A 91 -6.54 -2.93 -8.53
CA LEU A 91 -6.55 -3.37 -9.91
C LEU A 91 -5.22 -4.04 -10.22
N SER A 92 -5.26 -5.12 -10.99
CA SER A 92 -4.09 -5.76 -11.55
C SER A 92 -4.31 -6.01 -13.04
N HIS A 93 -3.22 -5.94 -13.81
CA HIS A 93 -3.22 -6.30 -15.23
C HIS A 93 -1.91 -6.98 -15.60
N THR A 94 -2.01 -8.10 -16.31
CA THR A 94 -0.86 -8.81 -16.88
C THR A 94 -0.72 -8.41 -18.33
N PHE A 95 0.40 -7.74 -18.65
CA PHE A 95 0.60 -7.13 -19.95
C PHE A 95 1.02 -8.16 -21.01
N ALA A 96 0.43 -8.06 -22.19
CA ALA A 96 0.87 -8.83 -23.35
C ALA A 96 2.17 -8.25 -23.93
N GLN A 97 2.92 -9.06 -24.69
CA GLN A 97 4.10 -8.56 -25.39
C GLN A 97 3.69 -7.47 -26.39
N GLY A 98 4.30 -6.29 -26.29
CA GLY A 98 3.97 -5.16 -27.19
C GLY A 98 3.00 -4.15 -26.60
N GLU A 99 2.27 -4.51 -25.54
CA GLU A 99 1.31 -3.62 -24.89
C GLU A 99 2.03 -2.47 -24.16
N THR A 100 1.47 -1.26 -24.24
CA THR A 100 2.09 -0.06 -23.64
C THR A 100 1.21 0.53 -22.55
N LEU A 101 1.85 0.96 -21.47
CA LEU A 101 1.25 1.73 -20.40
C LEU A 101 1.71 3.19 -20.55
N LYS A 102 0.78 4.13 -20.40
CA LYS A 102 1.01 5.58 -20.47
C LYS A 102 0.71 6.28 -19.15
N GLY A 103 -0.11 5.68 -18.31
CA GLY A 103 -0.30 6.15 -16.95
C GLY A 103 -1.29 5.32 -16.16
N ILE A 104 -1.23 5.49 -14.85
CA ILE A 104 -2.14 4.89 -13.89
C ILE A 104 -2.79 6.02 -13.10
N ARG A 105 -4.12 6.05 -13.06
CA ARG A 105 -4.89 6.99 -12.22
C ARG A 105 -5.50 6.22 -11.05
N LEU A 106 -5.34 6.75 -9.86
CA LEU A 106 -5.83 6.18 -8.61
C LEU A 106 -6.57 7.25 -7.83
N GLY A 107 -7.70 6.90 -7.22
CA GLY A 107 -8.42 7.83 -6.36
C GLY A 107 -9.41 7.14 -5.44
N GLY A 108 -10.05 7.93 -4.59
CA GLY A 108 -11.07 7.44 -3.67
C GLY A 108 -11.86 8.54 -2.98
N GLU A 109 -12.69 8.14 -2.02
CA GLU A 109 -13.57 9.02 -1.26
C GLU A 109 -12.85 9.75 -0.11
N VAL A 110 -11.70 9.23 0.32
CA VAL A 110 -10.92 9.74 1.46
C VAL A 110 -9.43 9.74 1.15
N GLU A 111 -8.66 10.37 2.03
CA GLU A 111 -7.19 10.35 1.95
C GLU A 111 -6.65 8.92 2.10
N ALA A 112 -5.65 8.59 1.30
CA ALA A 112 -4.99 7.30 1.30
C ALA A 112 -3.56 7.42 0.77
N LEU A 113 -2.75 6.41 1.07
CA LEU A 113 -1.50 6.17 0.37
C LEU A 113 -1.78 5.19 -0.76
N PHE A 114 -1.32 5.49 -1.95
CA PHE A 114 -1.39 4.61 -3.10
C PHE A 114 -0.01 4.10 -3.49
N GLY A 115 0.05 2.97 -4.18
CA GLY A 115 1.30 2.49 -4.75
C GLY A 115 1.13 1.65 -5.99
N ILE A 116 2.21 1.54 -6.74
CA ILE A 116 2.30 0.73 -7.95
C ILE A 116 3.36 -0.34 -7.75
N GLU A 117 2.92 -1.58 -7.84
CA GLU A 117 3.79 -2.74 -7.82
C GLU A 117 3.97 -3.30 -9.23
N VAL A 118 5.21 -3.63 -9.58
CA VAL A 118 5.57 -4.23 -10.86
C VAL A 118 6.31 -5.53 -10.58
N ALA A 119 5.76 -6.65 -11.08
CA ALA A 119 6.36 -7.98 -10.93
C ALA A 119 6.72 -8.37 -9.48
N GLY A 120 5.87 -8.00 -8.51
CA GLY A 120 6.10 -8.31 -7.09
C GLY A 120 6.94 -7.27 -6.34
N THR A 121 7.43 -6.22 -7.00
CA THR A 121 8.22 -5.16 -6.36
C THR A 121 7.45 -3.84 -6.35
N LEU A 122 7.25 -3.27 -5.16
CA LEU A 122 6.64 -1.95 -4.99
C LEU A 122 7.62 -0.87 -5.46
N LEU A 123 7.33 -0.19 -6.57
CA LEU A 123 8.24 0.79 -7.18
C LEU A 123 7.86 2.23 -6.89
N TYR A 124 6.56 2.50 -6.72
CA TYR A 124 6.06 3.85 -6.54
C TYR A 124 5.07 3.90 -5.40
N THR A 125 5.13 4.96 -4.61
CA THR A 125 4.12 5.31 -3.62
C THR A 125 3.79 6.80 -3.72
N GLY A 126 2.58 7.17 -3.34
CA GLY A 126 2.15 8.56 -3.30
C GLY A 126 0.92 8.72 -2.43
N ALA A 127 0.90 9.75 -1.59
CA ALA A 127 -0.22 10.04 -0.70
C ALA A 127 -1.14 11.10 -1.32
N THR A 128 -2.45 10.92 -1.18
CA THR A 128 -3.42 11.99 -1.40
C THR A 128 -3.46 12.96 -0.22
N THR A 129 -4.17 14.07 -0.40
CA THR A 129 -4.39 15.09 0.62
C THR A 129 -5.88 15.43 0.67
N PRO A 130 -6.38 16.18 1.66
CA PRO A 130 -7.79 16.53 1.72
C PRO A 130 -8.26 17.36 0.53
N TYR A 131 -7.32 17.96 -0.21
CA TYR A 131 -7.57 18.82 -1.38
C TYR A 131 -7.37 18.10 -2.71
N SER A 132 -6.76 16.91 -2.70
CA SER A 132 -6.50 16.10 -3.90
C SER A 132 -6.58 14.63 -3.54
N LEU A 133 -7.76 14.04 -3.76
CA LEU A 133 -8.07 12.63 -3.50
C LEU A 133 -7.76 11.70 -4.69
N GLU A 134 -7.06 12.22 -5.69
CA GLU A 134 -6.62 11.49 -6.86
C GLU A 134 -5.12 11.69 -7.08
N LEU A 135 -4.45 10.65 -7.59
CA LEU A 135 -3.09 10.68 -8.08
C LEU A 135 -3.02 10.14 -9.51
N LEU A 136 -2.16 10.78 -10.31
CA LEU A 136 -1.74 10.28 -11.61
C LEU A 136 -0.26 9.89 -11.52
N PHE A 137 0.02 8.64 -11.86
CA PHE A 137 1.38 8.13 -12.08
C PHE A 137 1.64 8.12 -13.59
N PRO A 138 2.30 9.16 -14.15
CA PRO A 138 2.60 9.20 -15.58
C PRO A 138 3.68 8.18 -15.92
N MET A 139 3.47 7.40 -16.99
CA MET A 139 4.40 6.37 -17.45
C MET A 139 4.62 6.49 -18.96
N PRO A 140 5.16 7.60 -19.47
CA PRO A 140 5.24 7.83 -20.90
C PRO A 140 6.11 6.77 -21.59
N ASN A 141 5.50 6.00 -22.49
CA ASN A 141 6.15 4.93 -23.27
C ASN A 141 6.68 3.76 -22.42
N TYR A 142 6.09 3.51 -21.24
CA TYR A 142 6.43 2.30 -20.52
C TYR A 142 5.84 1.10 -21.23
N GLN A 143 6.68 0.12 -21.55
CA GLN A 143 6.28 -1.12 -22.22
C GLN A 143 6.70 -2.27 -21.32
N PRO A 144 5.79 -2.80 -20.49
CA PRO A 144 6.08 -3.94 -19.65
C PRO A 144 6.51 -5.14 -20.51
N GLY A 145 7.39 -5.99 -19.96
CA GLY A 145 7.67 -7.27 -20.59
C GLY A 145 6.40 -8.12 -20.70
N GLY A 146 6.32 -8.99 -21.71
CA GLY A 146 5.19 -9.91 -21.83
C GLY A 146 5.07 -10.79 -20.58
N GLY A 147 3.88 -10.89 -20.00
CA GLY A 147 3.61 -11.63 -18.78
C GLY A 147 3.93 -10.87 -17.49
N VAL A 148 4.40 -9.62 -17.57
CA VAL A 148 4.59 -8.78 -16.38
C VAL A 148 3.23 -8.33 -15.85
N THR A 149 2.98 -8.61 -14.58
CA THR A 149 1.83 -8.08 -13.86
C THR A 149 2.17 -6.78 -13.17
N ILE A 150 1.31 -5.78 -13.33
CA ILE A 150 1.35 -4.53 -12.59
C ILE A 150 0.11 -4.47 -11.71
N ARG A 151 0.28 -4.07 -10.46
CA ARG A 151 -0.80 -3.92 -9.48
C ARG A 151 -0.85 -2.49 -8.98
N ALA A 152 -2.06 -1.95 -8.91
CA ALA A 152 -2.37 -0.75 -8.14
C ALA A 152 -2.81 -1.16 -6.73
N LEU A 153 -2.13 -0.61 -5.74
CA LEU A 153 -2.36 -0.87 -4.33
C LEU A 153 -2.83 0.39 -3.62
N VAL A 154 -3.59 0.21 -2.54
CA VAL A 154 -3.99 1.29 -1.64
C VAL A 154 -3.80 0.90 -0.18
N TRP A 155 -3.50 1.92 0.62
CA TRP A 155 -3.44 1.88 2.07
C TRP A 155 -4.34 2.96 2.64
N LEU A 156 -5.44 2.53 3.26
CA LEU A 156 -6.38 3.37 3.98
C LEU A 156 -5.96 3.43 5.45
N ARG A 157 -5.76 4.65 5.95
CA ARG A 157 -5.56 4.88 7.38
C ARG A 157 -6.86 4.70 8.14
N ARG A 158 -6.80 3.99 9.27
CA ARG A 158 -7.93 3.82 10.19
C ARG A 158 -8.50 5.14 10.71
N ASP A 159 -7.65 6.15 10.92
CA ASP A 159 -8.08 7.49 11.37
C ASP A 159 -8.87 8.27 10.32
N CYS A 160 -8.74 7.92 9.03
CA CYS A 160 -9.50 8.56 7.95
C CYS A 160 -10.87 7.91 7.80
N ALA A 161 -10.92 6.58 7.78
CA ALA A 161 -12.16 5.81 7.71
C ALA A 161 -11.94 4.34 8.12
N GLU A 162 -13.02 3.68 8.52
CA GLU A 162 -13.02 2.24 8.75
C GLU A 162 -12.94 1.45 7.44
N GLU A 163 -13.72 1.88 6.46
CA GLU A 163 -13.76 1.41 5.08
C GLU A 163 -14.07 2.60 4.17
N ALA A 164 -13.56 2.58 2.93
CA ALA A 164 -13.88 3.58 1.93
C ALA A 164 -13.79 3.02 0.51
N VAL A 165 -14.44 3.67 -0.45
CA VAL A 165 -14.38 3.26 -1.86
C VAL A 165 -13.21 3.91 -2.58
N PHE A 166 -12.47 3.09 -3.32
CA PHE A 166 -11.34 3.50 -4.14
C PHE A 166 -11.45 2.95 -5.56
N TRP A 167 -10.77 3.56 -6.51
CA TRP A 167 -10.77 3.16 -7.91
C TRP A 167 -9.40 3.31 -8.53
N SER A 168 -9.18 2.54 -9.60
CA SER A 168 -7.96 2.57 -10.41
C SER A 168 -8.30 2.46 -11.89
N MET A 169 -7.48 3.10 -12.73
CA MET A 169 -7.54 3.01 -14.19
C MET A 169 -6.13 2.92 -14.78
N PHE A 170 -5.91 1.93 -15.65
CA PHE A 170 -4.69 1.78 -16.43
C PHE A 170 -4.95 2.28 -17.84
N MET A 171 -4.06 3.15 -18.35
CA MET A 171 -4.25 3.83 -19.63
C MET A 171 -3.06 3.58 -20.56
N GLY A 172 -3.33 3.16 -21.79
CA GLY A 172 -2.34 2.87 -22.83
C GLY A 172 -2.41 3.82 -24.03
N SER A 173 -1.68 3.47 -25.09
CA SER A 173 -1.84 4.05 -26.43
C SER A 173 -2.31 3.02 -27.43
#